data_AF-A0A8J6LFM8-F1
#
_entry.id   AF-A0A8J6LFM8-F1
#
_cell.length_a   1.000
_cell.length_b   1.000
_cell.length_c   1.000
_cell.angle_alpha   90.00
_cell.angle_beta   90.00
_cell.angle_gamma   90.00
#
_symmetry.space_group_name_H-M   'P 1'
#
loop_
_entity.id
_entity.type
_entity.pdbx_description
1 polymer ?
#
loop_
_entity_poly.entity_id
_entity_poly.type
_entity_poly.pdbx_seq_one_letter_code
_entity_poly.pdbx_strand_id
1 'polypeptide(L)'
;MFRKRSGTTDKGKSYEDKIVAIIALKLVSKKEVKSFELSSNNSEFGDFDDVVVHTTLHNNKCQNVALQLKHKINEKRILKNSLAAKSGSFSLQHYCQQFQKLNCHSNFTWVLYTNNILELNGPFTFQLEEKEHIEVTAKLGNCLWRHLLNTSKVDECVIEFEVTKEGSGDEDKLEASGYKHFFENFRLYVNQANVEKATSSISSVFAETYDGASSSSFVNFITAWSLQEGRKDLLTDEIIKPKICEIALTPYIKIPPSIKQDKKSLLLRQIINQFDITIAKTFHANLWQDVDRFDDAIRKTIKKFGIVCDDIDDVSRLEVLDKVRILWHMKELPLFIETTESNGELIEKVLELCQGKRKFILIGENIDVTEFSGLSVFQNLADLNVDDTSCKALLKEFTVSLQGRKEIPLKEILQIDDKMKQALTPSHLENMLITKNNNLEWVTSNGSINTLRKHRFTAEDFHESRASSLSENKFNIICGEAGSDVWVISLNLRQHFSQMKKEYKSCEEVLDHICRLESKQHNYSSFDEEIRNIFQQKKKFVVLWDGLDERMWFNGLLRDLTCKRCWKTNSMSLPSQSKN
;
A
#
# COMPACT_ATOMS: atom_id res chain seq x y z
N MET A 1 -35.74 1.05 -1.89
CA MET A 1 -35.54 2.46 -1.50
C MET A 1 -35.54 2.48 0.02
N PHE A 2 -34.42 2.79 0.67
CA PHE A 2 -34.37 2.84 2.13
C PHE A 2 -35.14 4.09 2.60
N ARG A 3 -36.16 3.92 3.44
CA ARG A 3 -36.78 5.04 4.16
C ARG A 3 -36.21 5.02 5.57
N LYS A 4 -35.54 6.10 6.00
CA LYS A 4 -35.15 6.28 7.40
C LYS A 4 -36.39 6.05 8.27
N ARG A 5 -36.39 4.98 9.08
CA ARG A 5 -37.50 4.72 10.01
C ARG A 5 -37.60 5.92 10.96
N SER A 6 -38.78 6.49 11.12
CA SER A 6 -39.02 7.55 12.10
C SER A 6 -38.72 7.01 13.50
N GLY A 7 -37.71 7.55 14.18
CA GLY A 7 -37.35 7.19 15.56
C GLY A 7 -35.99 6.53 15.76
N THR A 8 -35.21 6.22 14.71
CA THR A 8 -33.83 5.75 14.88
C THR A 8 -32.96 6.91 15.39
N THR A 9 -32.51 6.83 16.65
CA THR A 9 -31.55 7.78 17.21
C THR A 9 -30.19 7.58 16.56
N ASP A 10 -29.45 8.65 16.29
CA ASP A 10 -28.11 8.58 15.68
C ASP A 10 -27.14 7.66 16.45
N LYS A 11 -27.37 7.48 17.76
CA LYS A 11 -26.59 6.57 18.62
C LYS A 11 -26.79 5.08 18.32
N GLY A 12 -27.99 4.67 17.93
CA GLY A 12 -28.28 3.27 17.55
C GLY A 12 -27.51 2.90 16.28
N LYS A 13 -27.59 3.78 15.28
CA LYS A 13 -26.82 3.66 14.05
C LYS A 13 -25.31 3.68 14.28
N SER A 14 -24.81 4.58 15.12
CA SER A 14 -23.40 4.62 15.47
C SER A 14 -22.93 3.30 16.08
N TYR A 15 -23.75 2.67 16.92
CA TYR A 15 -23.46 1.35 17.48
C TYR A 15 -23.40 0.26 16.41
N GLU A 16 -24.40 0.21 15.52
CA GLU A 16 -24.43 -0.72 14.39
C GLU A 16 -23.15 -0.62 13.55
N ASP A 17 -22.75 0.60 13.17
CA ASP A 17 -21.54 0.84 12.38
C ASP A 17 -20.27 0.30 13.08
N LYS A 18 -20.14 0.51 14.40
CA LYS A 18 -18.99 -0.02 15.16
C LYS A 18 -19.01 -1.55 15.20
N ILE A 19 -20.18 -2.17 15.42
CA ILE A 19 -20.27 -3.63 15.45
C ILE A 19 -19.96 -4.24 14.08
N VAL A 20 -20.45 -3.64 12.99
CA VAL A 20 -20.07 -4.05 11.62
C VAL A 20 -18.56 -3.94 11.42
N ALA A 21 -17.93 -2.85 11.85
CA ALA A 21 -16.48 -2.67 11.74
C ALA A 21 -15.70 -3.75 12.52
N ILE A 22 -16.11 -4.07 13.75
CA ILE A 22 -15.49 -5.15 14.55
C ILE A 22 -15.63 -6.50 13.84
N ILE A 23 -16.83 -6.83 13.35
CA ILE A 23 -17.09 -8.08 12.65
C ILE A 23 -16.21 -8.16 11.40
N ALA A 24 -16.16 -7.10 10.59
CA ALA A 24 -15.35 -7.06 9.37
C ALA A 24 -13.86 -7.27 9.67
N LEU A 25 -13.30 -6.59 10.68
CA LEU A 25 -11.90 -6.75 11.08
C LEU A 25 -11.61 -8.19 11.53
N LYS A 26 -12.45 -8.74 12.41
CA LYS A 26 -12.27 -10.11 12.88
C LYS A 26 -12.43 -11.16 11.77
N LEU A 27 -13.28 -10.92 10.78
CA LEU A 27 -13.42 -11.80 9.62
C LEU A 27 -12.18 -11.75 8.73
N VAL A 28 -11.59 -10.57 8.52
CA VAL A 28 -10.36 -10.41 7.74
C VAL A 28 -9.16 -11.10 8.40
N SER A 29 -9.05 -11.02 9.73
CA SER A 29 -7.94 -11.62 10.49
C SER A 29 -8.02 -13.15 10.63
N LYS A 30 -9.12 -13.79 10.23
CA LYS A 30 -9.29 -15.25 10.39
C LYS A 30 -8.85 -16.03 9.17
N LYS A 31 -7.75 -16.77 9.32
CA LYS A 31 -7.19 -17.66 8.30
C LYS A 31 -8.14 -18.76 7.81
N GLU A 32 -9.13 -19.15 8.61
CA GLU A 32 -10.14 -20.16 8.23
C GLU A 32 -11.24 -19.63 7.30
N VAL A 33 -11.43 -18.30 7.25
CA VAL A 33 -12.44 -17.64 6.42
C VAL A 33 -11.88 -17.40 5.02
N LYS A 34 -12.44 -18.11 4.03
CA LYS A 34 -12.08 -17.98 2.62
C LYS A 34 -12.67 -16.70 2.02
N SER A 35 -13.96 -16.45 2.27
CA SER A 35 -14.68 -15.25 1.83
C SER A 35 -15.83 -14.93 2.78
N PHE A 36 -16.29 -13.67 2.76
CA PHE A 36 -17.45 -13.25 3.52
C PHE A 36 -18.22 -12.12 2.84
N GLU A 37 -19.49 -11.98 3.21
CA GLU A 37 -20.38 -10.90 2.79
C GLU A 37 -21.12 -10.35 4.00
N LEU A 38 -21.22 -9.02 4.09
CA LEU A 38 -21.92 -8.31 5.15
C LEU A 38 -22.99 -7.42 4.51
N SER A 39 -24.21 -7.50 5.03
CA SER A 39 -25.29 -6.56 4.72
C SER A 39 -25.79 -5.89 6.00
N SER A 40 -26.44 -4.74 5.86
CA SER A 40 -27.07 -4.06 6.99
C SER A 40 -28.41 -3.47 6.56
N ASN A 41 -29.36 -3.45 7.50
CA ASN A 41 -30.76 -3.10 7.25
C ASN A 41 -31.39 -3.91 6.11
N ASN A 42 -31.13 -5.22 6.06
CA ASN A 42 -31.69 -6.11 5.03
C ASN A 42 -33.10 -6.55 5.42
N SER A 43 -34.12 -5.92 4.83
CA SER A 43 -35.54 -6.18 5.12
C SER A 43 -36.00 -7.63 4.88
N GLU A 44 -35.23 -8.42 4.13
CA GLU A 44 -35.50 -9.86 3.95
C GLU A 44 -35.40 -10.65 5.27
N PHE A 45 -34.72 -10.10 6.29
CA PHE A 45 -34.50 -10.75 7.58
C PHE A 45 -35.43 -10.25 8.69
N GLY A 46 -36.49 -9.52 8.33
CA GLY A 46 -37.49 -9.03 9.30
C GLY A 46 -36.86 -8.13 10.35
N ASP A 47 -36.94 -8.53 11.62
CA ASP A 47 -36.33 -7.78 12.74
C ASP A 47 -34.84 -8.12 12.94
N PHE A 48 -34.31 -9.16 12.30
CA PHE A 48 -32.88 -9.47 12.31
C PHE A 48 -32.16 -8.85 11.11
N ASP A 49 -32.59 -7.64 10.73
CA ASP A 49 -32.14 -6.92 9.55
C ASP A 49 -30.90 -6.05 9.80
N ASP A 50 -30.55 -5.74 11.06
CA ASP A 50 -29.50 -4.77 11.37
C ASP A 50 -28.15 -5.16 10.76
N VAL A 51 -27.70 -6.41 10.97
CA VAL A 51 -26.47 -6.94 10.35
C VAL A 51 -26.67 -8.39 9.96
N VAL A 52 -26.37 -8.73 8.70
CA VAL A 52 -26.38 -10.11 8.22
C VAL A 52 -25.01 -10.46 7.69
N VAL A 53 -24.49 -11.61 8.13
CA VAL A 53 -23.14 -12.09 7.79
C VAL A 53 -23.26 -13.45 7.11
N HIS A 54 -22.65 -13.55 5.94
CA HIS A 54 -22.40 -14.82 5.26
C HIS A 54 -20.90 -15.08 5.25
N THR A 55 -20.48 -16.28 5.63
CA THR A 55 -19.08 -16.69 5.52
C THR A 55 -18.96 -18.01 4.80
N THR A 56 -17.93 -18.12 3.97
CA THR A 56 -17.48 -19.40 3.38
C THR A 56 -16.11 -19.71 3.96
N LEU A 57 -15.96 -20.86 4.59
CA LEU A 57 -14.68 -21.33 5.10
C LEU A 57 -13.85 -22.02 4.02
N HIS A 58 -12.56 -22.25 4.26
CA HIS A 58 -11.68 -22.95 3.30
C HIS A 58 -12.11 -24.39 3.00
N ASN A 59 -12.83 -25.05 3.91
CA ASN A 59 -13.46 -26.36 3.68
C ASN A 59 -14.80 -26.27 2.93
N ASN A 60 -15.13 -25.10 2.36
CA ASN A 60 -16.39 -24.76 1.69
C ASN A 60 -17.65 -24.88 2.57
N LYS A 61 -17.51 -25.00 3.90
CA LYS A 61 -18.65 -24.89 4.81
C LYS A 61 -19.12 -23.44 4.84
N CYS A 62 -20.40 -23.22 4.57
CA CYS A 62 -21.04 -21.92 4.75
C CYS A 62 -21.55 -21.78 6.18
N GLN A 63 -21.39 -20.60 6.76
CA GLN A 63 -22.02 -20.23 8.02
C GLN A 63 -22.73 -18.90 7.81
N ASN A 64 -23.98 -18.79 8.25
CA ASN A 64 -24.72 -17.54 8.17
C ASN A 64 -25.25 -17.12 9.55
N VAL A 65 -25.22 -15.82 9.82
CA VAL A 65 -25.78 -15.25 11.04
C VAL A 65 -26.51 -13.94 10.74
N ALA A 66 -27.69 -13.77 11.32
CA ALA A 66 -28.51 -12.57 11.21
C ALA A 66 -28.67 -11.96 12.61
N LEU A 67 -28.35 -10.67 12.73
CA LEU A 67 -28.25 -9.97 14.00
C LEU A 67 -29.32 -8.88 14.09
N GLN A 68 -29.98 -8.85 15.25
CA GLN A 68 -30.67 -7.67 15.75
C GLN A 68 -29.80 -7.05 16.86
N LEU A 69 -29.38 -5.82 16.68
CA LEU A 69 -28.59 -5.04 17.64
C LEU A 69 -29.51 -4.20 18.53
N LYS A 70 -29.36 -4.32 19.86
CA LYS A 70 -30.06 -3.50 20.85
C LYS A 70 -29.06 -2.78 21.74
N HIS A 71 -29.00 -1.46 21.61
CA HIS A 71 -28.10 -0.62 22.40
C HIS A 71 -28.85 0.26 23.40
N LYS A 72 -28.30 0.41 24.60
CA LYS A 72 -28.67 1.43 25.60
C LYS A 72 -27.42 2.18 26.05
N ILE A 73 -27.52 3.51 26.15
CA ILE A 73 -26.42 4.36 26.63
C ILE A 73 -25.94 3.89 28.01
N ASN A 74 -26.91 3.71 28.91
CA ASN A 74 -26.68 3.13 30.22
C ASN A 74 -27.09 1.66 30.15
N GLU A 75 -26.15 0.76 30.45
CA GLU A 75 -26.39 -0.67 30.53
C GLU A 75 -27.59 -0.92 31.46
N LYS A 76 -28.61 -1.63 30.98
CA LYS A 76 -29.79 -1.99 31.77
C LYS A 76 -29.82 -3.49 31.98
N ARG A 77 -30.31 -3.91 33.14
CA ARG A 77 -30.57 -5.32 33.41
C ARG A 77 -31.78 -5.80 32.59
N ILE A 78 -31.62 -6.91 31.88
CA ILE A 78 -32.71 -7.63 31.23
C ILE A 78 -33.45 -8.41 32.32
N LEU A 79 -34.74 -8.16 32.46
CA LEU A 79 -35.58 -8.86 33.45
C LEU A 79 -36.12 -10.15 32.84
N LYS A 80 -36.25 -11.22 33.63
CA LYS A 80 -36.87 -12.49 33.22
C LYS A 80 -38.25 -12.26 32.57
N ASN A 81 -39.08 -11.42 33.18
CA ASN A 81 -40.41 -11.09 32.66
C ASN A 81 -40.37 -10.36 31.31
N SER A 82 -39.25 -9.72 30.94
CA SER A 82 -39.12 -9.08 29.63
C SER A 82 -38.85 -10.06 28.49
N LEU A 83 -38.24 -11.22 28.79
CA LEU A 83 -38.04 -12.32 27.83
C LEU A 83 -39.37 -13.04 27.56
N ALA A 84 -40.18 -13.21 28.62
CA ALA A 84 -41.50 -13.85 28.61
C ALA A 84 -42.64 -12.93 28.11
N ALA A 85 -42.39 -11.63 27.96
CA ALA A 85 -43.43 -10.67 27.59
C ALA A 85 -43.94 -10.93 26.17
N LYS A 86 -45.22 -10.63 25.90
CA LYS A 86 -45.83 -10.71 24.56
C LYS A 86 -45.28 -9.67 23.57
N SER A 87 -44.71 -8.59 24.09
CA SER A 87 -44.15 -7.49 23.30
C SER A 87 -42.99 -6.84 24.05
N GLY A 88 -42.20 -6.04 23.33
CA GLY A 88 -41.06 -5.31 23.88
C GLY A 88 -39.74 -5.72 23.24
N SER A 89 -38.67 -4.96 23.52
CA SER A 89 -37.38 -5.10 22.81
C SER A 89 -36.67 -6.45 22.99
N PHE A 90 -37.04 -7.20 24.03
CA PHE A 90 -36.46 -8.50 24.38
C PHE A 90 -37.50 -9.63 24.41
N SER A 91 -38.71 -9.40 23.92
CA SER A 91 -39.76 -10.43 23.87
C SER A 91 -39.36 -11.54 22.91
N LEU A 92 -39.13 -12.76 23.42
CA LEU A 92 -38.78 -13.89 22.56
C LEU A 92 -39.97 -14.37 21.73
N GLN A 93 -41.20 -14.19 22.23
CA GLN A 93 -42.42 -14.48 21.48
C GLN A 93 -42.47 -13.63 20.20
N HIS A 94 -42.16 -12.34 20.30
CA HIS A 94 -42.09 -11.45 19.15
C HIS A 94 -41.08 -11.93 18.10
N TYR A 95 -39.84 -12.26 18.50
CA TYR A 95 -38.82 -12.72 17.55
C TYR A 95 -39.17 -14.08 16.93
N CYS A 96 -39.77 -15.01 17.69
CA CYS A 96 -40.23 -16.29 17.16
C CYS A 96 -41.31 -16.10 16.08
N GLN A 97 -42.30 -15.24 16.33
CA GLN A 97 -43.33 -14.92 15.34
C GLN A 97 -42.75 -14.31 14.06
N GLN A 98 -41.66 -13.56 14.17
CA GLN A 98 -40.99 -12.98 12.99
C GLN A 98 -40.20 -14.03 12.24
N PHE A 99 -39.47 -14.90 12.96
CA PHE A 99 -38.78 -16.04 12.38
C PHE A 99 -39.73 -16.96 11.59
N GLN A 100 -40.91 -17.27 12.14
CA GLN A 100 -41.93 -18.07 11.46
C GLN A 100 -42.43 -17.44 10.15
N LYS A 101 -42.45 -16.10 10.05
CA LYS A 101 -42.85 -15.43 8.80
C LYS A 101 -41.78 -15.52 7.72
N LEU A 102 -40.52 -15.75 8.09
CA LEU A 102 -39.41 -15.72 7.15
C LEU A 102 -39.32 -16.98 6.29
N ASN A 103 -39.79 -18.15 6.74
CA ASN A 103 -39.95 -19.42 5.99
C ASN A 103 -38.77 -19.94 5.10
N CYS A 104 -37.68 -19.21 4.88
CA CYS A 104 -36.67 -19.50 3.85
C CYS A 104 -35.21 -19.48 4.34
N HIS A 105 -34.98 -19.40 5.66
CA HIS A 105 -33.64 -19.16 6.23
C HIS A 105 -33.27 -20.15 7.35
N SER A 106 -33.51 -21.45 7.14
CA SER A 106 -33.20 -22.50 8.13
C SER A 106 -31.69 -22.70 8.38
N ASN A 107 -30.82 -22.15 7.53
CA ASN A 107 -29.37 -22.23 7.64
C ASN A 107 -28.72 -21.01 8.34
N PHE A 108 -29.51 -20.22 9.07
CA PHE A 108 -29.04 -19.06 9.82
C PHE A 108 -29.04 -19.31 11.32
N THR A 109 -27.99 -18.82 11.98
CA THR A 109 -28.04 -18.51 13.41
C THR A 109 -28.66 -17.13 13.59
N TRP A 110 -29.68 -17.03 14.44
CA TRP A 110 -30.36 -15.77 14.75
C TRP A 110 -29.83 -15.21 16.06
N VAL A 111 -29.38 -13.97 16.06
CA VAL A 111 -28.72 -13.39 17.23
C VAL A 111 -29.41 -12.11 17.65
N LEU A 112 -29.88 -12.07 18.90
CA LEU A 112 -30.18 -10.82 19.57
C LEU A 112 -28.92 -10.36 20.31
N TYR A 113 -28.34 -9.25 19.89
CA TYR A 113 -27.05 -8.76 20.38
C TYR A 113 -27.23 -7.46 21.15
N THR A 114 -26.77 -7.42 22.41
CA THR A 114 -27.05 -6.28 23.27
C THR A 114 -25.94 -5.99 24.28
N ASN A 115 -25.74 -4.71 24.57
CA ASN A 115 -24.88 -4.26 25.66
C ASN A 115 -25.60 -4.27 27.03
N ASN A 116 -26.87 -4.68 27.08
CA ASN A 116 -27.59 -4.87 28.33
C ASN A 116 -27.10 -6.11 29.09
N ILE A 117 -27.32 -6.08 30.40
CA ILE A 117 -26.82 -7.08 31.33
C ILE A 117 -27.87 -8.15 31.59
N LEU A 118 -27.48 -9.41 31.50
CA LEU A 118 -28.27 -10.54 32.00
C LEU A 118 -27.33 -11.48 32.75
N GLU A 119 -27.48 -11.52 34.07
CA GLU A 119 -26.74 -12.43 34.94
C GLU A 119 -27.57 -13.70 35.14
N LEU A 120 -26.97 -14.85 34.80
CA LEU A 120 -27.55 -16.16 35.05
C LEU A 120 -26.93 -16.76 36.31
N ASN A 121 -27.73 -16.86 37.38
CA ASN A 121 -27.37 -17.68 38.55
C ASN A 121 -27.79 -19.15 38.32
N GLY A 122 -27.34 -19.72 37.20
CA GLY A 122 -27.77 -21.02 36.69
C GLY A 122 -28.96 -20.97 35.72
N PRO A 123 -29.34 -22.13 35.15
CA PRO A 123 -30.47 -22.22 34.23
C PRO A 123 -31.78 -21.78 34.90
N PHE A 124 -32.64 -21.06 34.18
CA PHE A 124 -33.97 -20.72 34.67
C PHE A 124 -35.05 -20.96 33.62
N THR A 125 -36.21 -21.42 34.07
CA THR A 125 -37.37 -21.68 33.22
C THR A 125 -38.42 -20.56 33.36
N PHE A 126 -39.06 -20.20 32.26
CA PHE A 126 -40.20 -19.27 32.22
C PHE A 126 -41.22 -19.70 31.17
N GLN A 127 -42.46 -19.28 31.35
CA GLN A 127 -43.53 -19.50 30.38
C GLN A 127 -43.57 -18.36 29.38
N LEU A 128 -43.53 -18.68 28.09
CA LEU A 128 -43.62 -17.69 27.00
C LEU A 128 -45.05 -17.34 26.64
N GLU A 129 -45.94 -18.32 26.66
CA GLU A 129 -47.32 -18.17 26.23
C GLU A 129 -48.27 -18.78 27.26
N GLU A 130 -49.06 -17.91 27.91
CA GLU A 130 -49.98 -18.29 28.98
C GLU A 130 -51.04 -19.32 28.54
N LYS A 131 -51.37 -19.36 27.24
CA LYS A 131 -52.42 -20.24 26.68
C LYS A 131 -51.90 -21.59 26.21
N GLU A 132 -50.66 -21.65 25.73
CA GLU A 132 -50.06 -22.86 25.13
C GLU A 132 -49.11 -23.60 26.09
N HIS A 133 -48.88 -23.05 27.29
CA HIS A 133 -47.99 -23.62 28.31
C HIS A 133 -46.59 -23.97 27.80
N ILE A 134 -46.04 -23.13 26.90
CA ILE A 134 -44.67 -23.31 26.41
C ILE A 134 -43.69 -22.83 27.49
N GLU A 135 -42.94 -23.77 28.06
CA GLU A 135 -41.86 -23.50 29.01
C GLU A 135 -40.52 -23.54 28.30
N VAL A 136 -39.76 -22.46 28.49
CA VAL A 136 -38.41 -22.31 27.94
C VAL A 136 -37.42 -22.12 29.07
N THR A 137 -36.34 -22.89 29.00
CA THR A 137 -35.19 -22.79 29.88
C THR A 137 -34.10 -21.97 29.21
N ALA A 138 -33.71 -20.87 29.84
CA ALA A 138 -32.51 -20.11 29.48
C ALA A 138 -31.30 -20.70 30.21
N LYS A 139 -30.20 -20.94 29.49
CA LYS A 139 -28.93 -21.43 30.04
C LYS A 139 -27.74 -20.78 29.35
N LEU A 140 -26.57 -20.86 29.98
CA LEU A 140 -25.33 -20.48 29.31
C LEU A 140 -25.08 -21.43 28.14
N GLY A 141 -24.83 -20.85 26.98
CA GLY A 141 -24.67 -21.57 25.72
C GLY A 141 -23.25 -21.47 25.17
N ASN A 142 -22.99 -22.27 24.14
CA ASN A 142 -21.82 -22.11 23.31
C ASN A 142 -22.23 -21.97 21.86
N CYS A 143 -21.79 -20.90 21.21
CA CYS A 143 -22.13 -20.62 19.83
C CYS A 143 -20.88 -20.65 18.97
N LEU A 144 -20.98 -21.25 17.79
CA LEU A 144 -19.91 -21.26 16.78
C LEU A 144 -19.41 -19.84 16.48
N TRP A 145 -20.32 -18.86 16.48
CA TRP A 145 -20.01 -17.45 16.23
C TRP A 145 -19.44 -16.69 17.43
N ARG A 146 -19.29 -17.33 18.61
CA ARG A 146 -18.83 -16.66 19.84
C ARG A 146 -17.52 -15.91 19.64
N HIS A 147 -16.52 -16.56 19.05
CA HIS A 147 -15.21 -15.94 18.78
C HIS A 147 -15.29 -14.74 17.81
N LEU A 148 -16.28 -14.71 16.90
CA LEU A 148 -16.51 -13.57 16.02
C LEU A 148 -17.27 -12.45 16.73
N LEU A 149 -18.41 -12.76 17.33
CA LEU A 149 -19.36 -11.76 17.79
C LEU A 149 -19.07 -11.25 19.20
N ASN A 150 -18.45 -12.06 20.07
CA ASN A 150 -18.26 -11.66 21.47
C ASN A 150 -17.31 -10.45 21.57
N THR A 151 -17.82 -9.37 22.17
CA THR A 151 -17.07 -8.18 22.58
C THR A 151 -17.13 -7.95 24.09
N SER A 152 -17.76 -8.88 24.82
CA SER A 152 -17.81 -8.84 26.28
C SER A 152 -16.44 -9.17 26.89
N LYS A 153 -16.19 -8.62 28.08
CA LYS A 153 -15.05 -9.00 28.92
C LYS A 153 -15.28 -10.28 29.69
N VAL A 154 -16.54 -10.72 29.80
CA VAL A 154 -16.90 -11.97 30.46
C VAL A 154 -17.15 -13.05 29.43
N ASP A 155 -16.71 -14.26 29.75
CA ASP A 155 -16.92 -15.42 28.90
C ASP A 155 -18.40 -15.86 28.87
N GLU A 156 -19.11 -15.64 29.97
CA GLU A 156 -20.52 -16.00 30.15
C GLU A 156 -21.46 -14.93 29.57
N CYS A 157 -21.48 -14.81 28.25
CA CYS A 157 -22.23 -13.76 27.54
C CYS A 157 -23.23 -14.28 26.51
N VAL A 158 -23.25 -15.60 26.25
CA VAL A 158 -24.14 -16.22 25.26
C VAL A 158 -25.20 -17.03 25.99
N ILE A 159 -26.46 -16.66 25.79
CA ILE A 159 -27.61 -17.36 26.35
C ILE A 159 -28.27 -18.19 25.26
N GLU A 160 -28.45 -19.47 25.59
CA GLU A 160 -29.21 -20.44 24.82
C GLU A 160 -30.57 -20.67 25.47
N PHE A 161 -31.53 -21.03 24.63
CA PHE A 161 -32.89 -21.31 25.03
C PHE A 161 -33.25 -22.71 24.58
N GLU A 162 -33.95 -23.44 25.43
CA GLU A 162 -34.41 -24.80 25.16
C GLU A 162 -35.87 -24.90 25.59
N VAL A 163 -36.70 -25.44 24.70
CA VAL A 163 -38.09 -25.73 25.05
C VAL A 163 -38.11 -26.99 25.91
N THR A 164 -38.57 -26.87 27.16
CA THR A 164 -38.52 -27.97 28.15
C THR A 164 -39.88 -28.59 28.44
N LYS A 165 -40.96 -27.86 28.20
CA LYS A 165 -42.32 -28.38 28.28
C LYS A 165 -43.21 -27.67 27.29
N GLU A 166 -44.05 -28.44 26.61
CA GLU A 166 -45.10 -27.93 25.72
C GLU A 166 -46.44 -28.43 26.26
N GLY A 167 -47.48 -27.58 26.19
CA GLY A 167 -48.81 -27.92 26.70
C GLY A 167 -49.34 -29.22 26.09
N SER A 168 -49.63 -30.19 26.95
CA SER A 168 -50.02 -31.55 26.60
C SER A 168 -51.37 -31.61 25.87
N GLY A 169 -51.39 -32.14 24.65
CA GLY A 169 -52.63 -32.57 24.01
C GLY A 169 -52.46 -33.27 22.65
N ASP A 170 -51.56 -32.81 21.78
CA ASP A 170 -51.32 -33.37 20.44
C ASP A 170 -49.85 -33.14 20.03
N GLU A 171 -49.06 -34.20 19.92
CA GLU A 171 -47.69 -34.13 19.36
C GLU A 171 -47.67 -33.66 17.89
N ASP A 172 -48.78 -33.80 17.16
CA ASP A 172 -48.88 -33.34 15.77
C ASP A 172 -49.05 -31.80 15.66
N LYS A 173 -49.47 -31.11 16.72
CA LYS A 173 -49.48 -29.63 16.77
C LYS A 173 -48.13 -29.04 17.16
N LEU A 174 -47.18 -29.89 17.54
CA LEU A 174 -45.89 -29.54 18.13
C LEU A 174 -44.91 -28.98 17.09
N GLU A 175 -44.76 -29.66 15.94
CA GLU A 175 -43.96 -29.16 14.81
C GLU A 175 -44.54 -27.88 14.21
N ALA A 176 -45.86 -27.69 14.32
CA ALA A 176 -46.54 -26.52 13.76
C ALA A 176 -46.19 -25.21 14.49
N SER A 177 -45.76 -25.26 15.76
CA SER A 177 -45.48 -24.05 16.53
C SER A 177 -44.14 -23.40 16.21
N GLY A 178 -43.20 -24.10 15.55
CA GLY A 178 -41.89 -23.54 15.14
C GLY A 178 -40.95 -23.07 16.26
N TYR A 179 -41.35 -23.06 17.54
CA TYR A 179 -40.53 -22.56 18.66
C TYR A 179 -39.26 -23.38 18.88
N LYS A 180 -39.37 -24.70 18.84
CA LYS A 180 -38.20 -25.60 18.95
C LYS A 180 -37.18 -25.28 17.87
N HIS A 181 -37.62 -25.19 16.61
CA HIS A 181 -36.75 -24.85 15.48
C HIS A 181 -36.13 -23.45 15.60
N PHE A 182 -36.90 -22.47 16.09
CA PHE A 182 -36.38 -21.14 16.38
C PHE A 182 -35.27 -21.18 17.45
N PHE A 183 -35.51 -21.81 18.59
CA PHE A 183 -34.56 -21.83 19.71
C PHE A 183 -33.32 -22.68 19.47
N GLU A 184 -33.41 -23.72 18.63
CA GLU A 184 -32.23 -24.44 18.13
C GLU A 184 -31.24 -23.50 17.43
N ASN A 185 -31.76 -22.48 16.73
CA ASN A 185 -30.98 -21.55 15.92
C ASN A 185 -30.84 -20.14 16.52
N PHE A 186 -31.56 -19.80 17.59
CA PHE A 186 -31.55 -18.47 18.20
C PHE A 186 -30.60 -18.38 19.39
N ARG A 187 -29.87 -17.27 19.51
CA ARG A 187 -28.94 -16.97 20.61
C ARG A 187 -29.12 -15.53 21.09
N LEU A 188 -28.97 -15.30 22.39
CA LEU A 188 -28.94 -13.96 22.98
C LEU A 188 -27.54 -13.64 23.49
N TYR A 189 -26.90 -12.62 22.92
CA TYR A 189 -25.59 -12.12 23.32
C TYR A 189 -25.76 -10.91 24.22
N VAL A 190 -25.37 -11.02 25.48
CA VAL A 190 -25.51 -9.98 26.52
C VAL A 190 -24.15 -9.44 26.95
N ASN A 191 -24.13 -8.37 27.73
CA ASN A 191 -22.89 -7.77 28.27
C ASN A 191 -21.89 -7.35 27.17
N GLN A 192 -22.37 -7.08 25.96
CA GLN A 192 -21.51 -6.71 24.84
C GLN A 192 -20.98 -5.28 25.02
N ALA A 193 -19.89 -4.94 24.33
CA ALA A 193 -19.32 -3.60 24.36
C ALA A 193 -20.39 -2.55 24.00
N ASN A 194 -20.35 -1.38 24.65
CA ASN A 194 -21.09 -0.19 24.23
C ASN A 194 -20.32 0.55 23.12
N VAL A 195 -20.83 1.69 22.63
CA VAL A 195 -20.18 2.45 21.53
C VAL A 195 -18.73 2.83 21.85
N GLU A 196 -18.44 3.29 23.06
CA GLU A 196 -17.10 3.71 23.49
C GLU A 196 -16.13 2.52 23.53
N LYS A 197 -16.52 1.44 24.24
CA LYS A 197 -15.75 0.21 24.32
C LYS A 197 -15.52 -0.40 22.92
N ALA A 198 -16.54 -0.41 22.06
CA ALA A 198 -16.43 -0.90 20.69
C ALA A 198 -15.44 -0.06 19.87
N THR A 199 -15.46 1.27 20.02
CA THR A 199 -14.49 2.17 19.39
C THR A 199 -13.07 1.87 19.86
N SER A 200 -12.86 1.70 21.17
CA SER A 200 -11.56 1.31 21.71
C SER A 200 -11.10 -0.06 21.20
N SER A 201 -12.01 -1.04 21.09
CA SER A 201 -11.69 -2.36 20.54
C SER A 201 -11.28 -2.29 19.07
N ILE A 202 -11.96 -1.48 18.25
CA ILE A 202 -11.57 -1.27 16.85
C ILE A 202 -10.18 -0.66 16.77
N SER A 203 -9.90 0.38 17.56
CA SER A 203 -8.58 1.00 17.61
C SER A 203 -7.49 0.04 18.09
N SER A 204 -7.75 -0.79 19.11
CA SER A 204 -6.81 -1.80 19.62
C SER A 204 -6.47 -2.81 18.52
N VAL A 205 -7.49 -3.41 17.90
CA VAL A 205 -7.30 -4.39 16.83
C VAL A 205 -6.54 -3.79 15.66
N PHE A 206 -6.87 -2.55 15.25
CA PHE A 206 -6.19 -1.89 14.15
C PHE A 206 -4.73 -1.55 14.49
N ALA A 207 -4.46 -1.03 15.69
CA ALA A 207 -3.11 -0.68 16.13
C ALA A 207 -2.22 -1.92 16.33
N GLU A 208 -2.76 -2.99 16.91
CA GLU A 208 -2.06 -4.26 17.10
C GLU A 208 -1.71 -4.94 15.77
N THR A 209 -2.55 -4.75 14.74
CA THR A 209 -2.37 -5.44 13.45
C THR A 209 -1.62 -4.59 12.42
N TYR A 210 -1.84 -3.28 12.39
CA TYR A 210 -1.46 -2.39 11.28
C TYR A 210 -0.68 -1.13 11.72
N ASP A 211 0.03 -1.20 12.85
CA ASP A 211 0.91 -0.19 13.45
C ASP A 211 0.76 1.28 12.98
N GLY A 212 0.23 2.14 13.86
CA GLY A 212 0.15 3.59 13.63
C GLY A 212 -0.97 4.06 12.68
N ALA A 213 -1.64 3.15 11.96
CA ALA A 213 -2.73 3.52 11.08
C ALA A 213 -4.02 3.92 11.83
N SER A 214 -4.71 4.95 11.32
CA SER A 214 -5.88 5.52 11.98
C SER A 214 -7.13 4.67 11.77
N SER A 215 -7.58 4.01 12.84
CA SER A 215 -8.82 3.23 12.86
C SER A 215 -10.07 4.07 12.56
N SER A 216 -10.03 5.39 12.78
CA SER A 216 -11.17 6.28 12.52
C SER A 216 -11.52 6.34 11.04
N SER A 217 -10.54 6.28 10.15
CA SER A 217 -10.75 6.24 8.70
C SER A 217 -11.51 4.98 8.27
N PHE A 218 -11.21 3.83 8.90
CA PHE A 218 -11.92 2.58 8.64
C PHE A 218 -13.36 2.65 9.11
N VAL A 219 -13.60 3.22 10.31
CA VAL A 219 -14.96 3.37 10.79
C VAL A 219 -15.77 4.37 9.97
N ASN A 220 -15.17 5.49 9.55
CA ASN A 220 -15.82 6.46 8.67
C ASN A 220 -16.23 5.82 7.35
N PHE A 221 -15.41 4.93 6.79
CA PHE A 221 -15.77 4.13 5.63
C PHE A 221 -17.01 3.24 5.88
N ILE A 222 -17.06 2.52 7.01
CA ILE A 222 -18.21 1.68 7.37
C ILE A 222 -19.48 2.53 7.57
N THR A 223 -19.36 3.67 8.24
CA THR A 223 -20.48 4.62 8.43
C THR A 223 -20.96 5.20 7.10
N ALA A 224 -20.05 5.60 6.21
CA ALA A 224 -20.40 6.09 4.88
C ALA A 224 -21.12 5.01 4.07
N TRP A 225 -20.64 3.77 4.10
CA TRP A 225 -21.32 2.61 3.51
C TRP A 225 -22.71 2.41 4.10
N SER A 226 -22.86 2.47 5.44
CA SER A 226 -24.15 2.29 6.12
C SER A 226 -25.16 3.39 5.88
N LEU A 227 -24.72 4.57 5.44
CA LEU A 227 -25.57 5.71 5.08
C LEU A 227 -26.07 5.66 3.64
N GLN A 228 -25.55 4.78 2.77
CA GLN A 228 -25.97 4.73 1.37
C GLN A 228 -27.44 4.34 1.24
N GLU A 229 -28.26 5.25 0.71
CA GLU A 229 -29.67 5.02 0.47
C GLU A 229 -29.91 4.20 -0.81
N GLY A 230 -30.89 3.28 -0.77
CA GLY A 230 -31.32 2.53 -1.95
C GLY A 230 -30.72 1.13 -2.06
N ARG A 231 -30.14 0.79 -3.22
CA ARG A 231 -29.43 -0.48 -3.41
C ARG A 231 -28.03 -0.34 -2.83
N LYS A 232 -27.87 -0.82 -1.61
CA LYS A 232 -26.60 -0.87 -0.90
C LYS A 232 -25.81 -2.08 -1.40
N ASP A 233 -24.58 -1.86 -1.85
CA ASP A 233 -23.71 -2.98 -2.18
C ASP A 233 -23.37 -3.77 -0.91
N LEU A 234 -23.27 -5.09 -1.01
CA LEU A 234 -22.77 -5.94 0.07
C LEU A 234 -21.30 -5.58 0.37
N LEU A 235 -20.93 -5.53 1.64
CA LEU A 235 -19.51 -5.45 2.02
C LEU A 235 -18.91 -6.85 1.95
N THR A 236 -18.17 -7.11 0.89
CA THR A 236 -17.45 -8.37 0.69
C THR A 236 -15.99 -8.25 1.13
N ASP A 237 -15.29 -9.37 1.28
CA ASP A 237 -13.86 -9.38 1.53
C ASP A 237 -13.06 -8.67 0.41
N GLU A 238 -13.59 -8.65 -0.83
CA GLU A 238 -13.01 -7.92 -1.96
C GLU A 238 -13.10 -6.39 -1.83
N ILE A 239 -13.95 -5.88 -0.95
CA ILE A 239 -14.07 -4.45 -0.64
C ILE A 239 -13.27 -4.14 0.63
N ILE A 240 -13.50 -4.93 1.69
CA ILE A 240 -12.92 -4.67 3.01
C ILE A 240 -11.39 -4.83 2.98
N LYS A 241 -10.85 -5.91 2.41
CA LYS A 241 -9.40 -6.16 2.43
C LYS A 241 -8.61 -5.05 1.71
N PRO A 242 -8.96 -4.64 0.46
CA PRO A 242 -8.31 -3.50 -0.17
C PRO A 242 -8.49 -2.19 0.59
N LYS A 243 -9.64 -1.96 1.23
CA LYS A 243 -9.86 -0.73 1.99
C LYS A 243 -9.00 -0.66 3.26
N ILE A 244 -8.85 -1.77 3.98
CA ILE A 244 -7.92 -1.86 5.11
C ILE A 244 -6.49 -1.61 4.63
N CYS A 245 -6.10 -2.25 3.53
CA CYS A 245 -4.78 -2.09 2.93
C CYS A 245 -4.47 -0.64 2.55
N GLU A 246 -5.41 0.03 1.89
CA GLU A 246 -5.32 1.46 1.58
C GLU A 246 -5.11 2.32 2.84
N ILE A 247 -5.93 2.12 3.87
CA ILE A 247 -5.88 2.92 5.10
C ILE A 247 -4.55 2.70 5.84
N ALA A 248 -4.11 1.44 5.95
CA ALA A 248 -2.86 1.10 6.61
C ALA A 248 -1.63 1.67 5.88
N LEU A 249 -1.67 1.65 4.55
CA LEU A 249 -0.54 2.11 3.72
C LEU A 249 -0.58 3.61 3.40
N THR A 250 -1.69 4.31 3.70
CA THR A 250 -1.87 5.75 3.37
C THR A 250 -0.66 6.62 3.72
N PRO A 251 -0.02 6.49 4.90
CA PRO A 251 1.16 7.30 5.25
C PRO A 251 2.37 7.11 4.33
N TYR A 252 2.43 5.99 3.62
CA TYR A 252 3.55 5.57 2.78
C TYR A 252 3.25 5.64 1.28
N ILE A 253 2.04 6.04 0.90
CA ILE A 253 1.67 6.16 -0.52
C ILE A 253 2.48 7.30 -1.14
N LYS A 254 3.20 6.99 -2.22
CA LYS A 254 3.83 7.98 -3.09
C LYS A 254 2.92 8.31 -4.27
N ILE A 255 2.88 9.59 -4.61
CA ILE A 255 2.19 10.05 -5.81
C ILE A 255 3.13 9.78 -7.00
N PRO A 256 2.70 9.00 -8.01
CA PRO A 256 3.49 8.83 -9.22
C PRO A 256 3.61 10.18 -9.94
N PRO A 257 4.77 10.52 -10.54
CA PRO A 257 4.88 11.74 -11.34
C PRO A 257 4.08 11.61 -12.67
N SER A 258 3.80 12.72 -13.38
CA SER A 258 3.01 12.77 -14.64
C SER A 258 3.86 13.10 -15.88
N ILE A 259 3.92 12.23 -16.91
CA ILE A 259 4.63 12.38 -18.22
C ILE A 259 3.79 11.63 -19.27
N LYS A 260 4.01 11.99 -20.55
CA LYS A 260 3.40 11.39 -21.74
C LYS A 260 3.70 9.89 -21.85
N GLN A 261 2.65 9.10 -22.10
CA GLN A 261 2.78 7.69 -22.45
C GLN A 261 3.39 7.51 -23.84
N ASP A 262 4.33 6.56 -23.95
CA ASP A 262 4.88 6.08 -25.21
C ASP A 262 4.77 4.56 -25.27
N LYS A 263 5.24 3.97 -26.38
CA LYS A 263 5.19 2.52 -26.58
C LYS A 263 5.98 1.75 -25.51
N LYS A 264 7.12 2.25 -25.05
CA LYS A 264 7.98 1.56 -24.09
C LYS A 264 7.37 1.62 -22.68
N SER A 265 6.78 2.75 -22.30
CA SER A 265 6.09 2.88 -21.02
C SER A 265 4.84 2.00 -20.94
N LEU A 266 4.11 1.84 -22.05
CA LEU A 266 3.01 0.88 -22.14
C LEU A 266 3.48 -0.57 -21.95
N LEU A 267 4.61 -0.96 -22.56
CA LEU A 267 5.19 -2.29 -22.39
C LEU A 267 5.62 -2.53 -20.93
N LEU A 268 6.28 -1.56 -20.30
CA LEU A 268 6.69 -1.68 -18.90
C LEU A 268 5.47 -1.80 -17.97
N ARG A 269 4.41 -0.99 -18.20
CA ARG A 269 3.15 -1.10 -17.46
C ARG A 269 2.50 -2.48 -17.62
N GLN A 270 2.50 -3.03 -18.84
CA GLN A 270 1.99 -4.37 -19.10
C GLN A 270 2.74 -5.43 -18.30
N ILE A 271 4.08 -5.33 -18.23
CA ILE A 271 4.90 -6.24 -17.42
C ILE A 271 4.61 -6.08 -15.94
N ILE A 272 4.63 -4.86 -15.40
CA ILE A 272 4.34 -4.60 -13.98
C ILE A 272 2.98 -5.20 -13.56
N ASN A 273 1.97 -5.08 -14.42
CA ASN A 273 0.63 -5.61 -14.15
C ASN A 273 0.55 -7.15 -14.12
N GLN A 274 1.58 -7.88 -14.55
CA GLN A 274 1.64 -9.35 -14.44
C GLN A 274 1.97 -9.79 -13.01
N PHE A 275 2.63 -8.94 -12.22
CA PHE A 275 3.12 -9.27 -10.88
C PHE A 275 2.28 -8.60 -9.80
N ASP A 276 2.19 -9.19 -8.62
CA ASP A 276 1.53 -8.58 -7.45
C ASP A 276 2.36 -7.44 -6.88
N ILE A 277 3.68 -7.64 -6.84
CA ILE A 277 4.66 -6.66 -6.36
C ILE A 277 5.71 -6.41 -7.44
N THR A 278 6.05 -5.15 -7.65
CA THR A 278 7.27 -4.74 -8.36
C THR A 278 8.19 -4.02 -7.39
N ILE A 279 9.47 -4.38 -7.36
CA ILE A 279 10.47 -3.78 -6.47
C ILE A 279 11.30 -2.78 -7.25
N ALA A 280 11.42 -1.57 -6.72
CA ALA A 280 12.18 -0.49 -7.31
C ALA A 280 13.02 0.22 -6.25
N LYS A 281 14.25 0.61 -6.59
CA LYS A 281 15.08 1.44 -5.71
C LYS A 281 14.56 2.87 -5.68
N THR A 282 14.30 3.38 -6.87
CA THR A 282 13.62 4.64 -7.12
C THR A 282 12.58 4.42 -8.20
N PHE A 283 11.56 5.26 -8.21
CA PHE A 283 10.58 5.30 -9.29
C PHE A 283 10.27 6.76 -9.64
N HIS A 284 10.68 7.18 -10.83
CA HIS A 284 10.64 8.55 -11.35
C HIS A 284 9.89 8.69 -12.68
N ALA A 285 9.53 7.58 -13.32
CA ALA A 285 8.92 7.52 -14.63
C ALA A 285 7.42 7.37 -14.53
N ASN A 286 6.78 8.03 -15.49
CA ASN A 286 5.35 8.27 -15.43
C ASN A 286 4.70 7.31 -16.39
N LEU A 287 4.52 6.08 -15.92
CA LEU A 287 3.88 5.05 -16.76
C LEU A 287 2.36 5.21 -16.80
N TRP A 288 1.80 6.07 -15.95
CA TRP A 288 0.37 6.23 -15.78
C TRP A 288 -0.08 7.65 -16.10
N GLN A 289 -1.09 7.76 -16.97
CA GLN A 289 -1.71 9.03 -17.34
C GLN A 289 -2.62 9.52 -16.22
N ASP A 290 -2.73 10.84 -16.12
CA ASP A 290 -3.78 11.49 -15.36
C ASP A 290 -5.16 11.04 -15.86
N VAL A 291 -6.06 10.78 -14.90
CA VAL A 291 -7.45 10.46 -15.18
C VAL A 291 -8.20 11.75 -15.46
N ASP A 292 -8.09 12.25 -16.68
CA ASP A 292 -8.87 13.41 -17.09
C ASP A 292 -10.32 13.05 -17.43
N ARG A 293 -10.63 11.75 -17.49
CA ARG A 293 -11.98 11.25 -17.80
C ARG A 293 -12.72 10.92 -16.52
N PHE A 294 -13.74 11.71 -16.18
CA PHE A 294 -14.71 11.31 -15.18
C PHE A 294 -15.85 10.51 -15.82
N ASP A 295 -15.92 9.22 -15.51
CA ASP A 295 -16.99 8.34 -15.97
C ASP A 295 -17.76 7.70 -14.81
N ASP A 296 -18.81 6.96 -15.16
CA ASP A 296 -19.64 6.24 -14.18
C ASP A 296 -18.86 5.19 -13.39
N ALA A 297 -17.77 4.64 -13.94
CA ALA A 297 -16.96 3.64 -13.24
C ALA A 297 -16.18 4.28 -12.09
N ILE A 298 -15.66 5.50 -12.29
CA ILE A 298 -15.01 6.27 -11.21
C ILE A 298 -16.03 6.63 -10.13
N ARG A 299 -17.20 7.18 -10.49
CA ARG A 299 -18.26 7.51 -9.51
C ARG A 299 -18.65 6.30 -8.66
N LYS A 300 -18.86 5.15 -9.32
CA LYS A 300 -19.15 3.88 -8.64
C LYS A 300 -18.02 3.45 -7.72
N THR A 301 -16.76 3.61 -8.14
CA THR A 301 -15.60 3.25 -7.32
C THR A 301 -15.47 4.15 -6.09
N ILE A 302 -15.59 5.47 -6.25
CA ILE A 302 -15.57 6.43 -5.14
C ILE A 302 -16.62 6.06 -4.10
N LYS A 303 -17.86 5.82 -4.54
CA LYS A 303 -18.98 5.44 -3.67
C LYS A 303 -18.75 4.07 -3.01
N LYS A 304 -18.31 3.07 -3.78
CA LYS A 304 -18.12 1.69 -3.30
C LYS A 304 -17.04 1.60 -2.23
N PHE A 305 -15.94 2.34 -2.38
CA PHE A 305 -14.80 2.30 -1.46
C PHE A 305 -14.75 3.48 -0.47
N GLY A 306 -15.75 4.37 -0.49
CA GLY A 306 -15.82 5.55 0.39
C GLY A 306 -14.50 6.32 0.40
N ILE A 307 -13.98 6.65 -0.78
CA ILE A 307 -12.69 7.33 -0.91
C ILE A 307 -12.85 8.80 -0.52
N VAL A 308 -13.97 9.42 -0.91
CA VAL A 308 -14.34 10.78 -0.53
C VAL A 308 -15.73 10.80 0.10
N CYS A 309 -15.93 11.66 1.09
CA CYS A 309 -17.16 11.76 1.87
C CYS A 309 -18.28 12.55 1.16
N ASP A 310 -17.90 13.49 0.28
CA ASP A 310 -18.83 14.39 -0.40
C ASP A 310 -19.22 13.86 -1.78
N ASP A 311 -20.43 14.21 -2.24
CA ASP A 311 -20.85 13.98 -3.62
C ASP A 311 -19.98 14.84 -4.54
N ILE A 312 -19.03 14.19 -5.22
CA ILE A 312 -18.15 14.83 -6.20
C ILE A 312 -18.75 14.66 -7.59
N ASP A 313 -19.14 15.77 -8.19
CA ASP A 313 -19.60 15.84 -9.56
C ASP A 313 -18.47 16.08 -10.59
N ASP A 314 -17.25 16.37 -10.13
CA ASP A 314 -16.09 16.66 -10.98
C ASP A 314 -14.76 16.14 -10.39
N VAL A 315 -14.04 15.30 -11.16
CA VAL A 315 -12.72 14.74 -10.81
C VAL A 315 -11.65 15.80 -10.68
N SER A 316 -11.81 16.95 -11.33
CA SER A 316 -10.85 18.06 -11.19
C SER A 316 -10.71 18.53 -9.74
N ARG A 317 -11.75 18.32 -8.91
CA ARG A 317 -11.79 18.68 -7.49
C ARG A 317 -11.16 17.64 -6.57
N LEU A 318 -10.85 16.45 -7.08
CA LEU A 318 -10.19 15.41 -6.28
C LEU A 318 -8.73 15.77 -6.03
N GLU A 319 -8.27 15.55 -4.80
CA GLU A 319 -6.85 15.58 -4.49
C GLU A 319 -6.11 14.49 -5.28
N VAL A 320 -4.84 14.74 -5.58
CA VAL A 320 -4.03 13.82 -6.40
C VAL A 320 -3.94 12.43 -5.75
N LEU A 321 -3.84 12.37 -4.42
CA LEU A 321 -3.82 11.11 -3.68
C LEU A 321 -5.14 10.33 -3.82
N ASP A 322 -6.29 11.00 -3.83
CA ASP A 322 -7.58 10.34 -4.03
C ASP A 322 -7.71 9.78 -5.44
N LYS A 323 -7.21 10.49 -6.46
CA LYS A 323 -7.14 9.96 -7.84
C LYS A 323 -6.32 8.68 -7.92
N VAL A 324 -5.17 8.63 -7.23
CA VAL A 324 -4.32 7.43 -7.14
C VAL A 324 -5.07 6.27 -6.49
N ARG A 325 -5.76 6.52 -5.36
CA ARG A 325 -6.54 5.51 -4.64
C ARG A 325 -7.70 4.96 -5.48
N ILE A 326 -8.42 5.84 -6.18
CA ILE A 326 -9.49 5.46 -7.12
C ILE A 326 -8.95 4.52 -8.19
N LEU A 327 -7.88 4.93 -8.89
CA LEU A 327 -7.28 4.13 -9.96
C LEU A 327 -6.78 2.77 -9.47
N TRP A 328 -6.23 2.72 -8.26
CA TRP A 328 -5.80 1.48 -7.66
C TRP A 328 -6.96 0.54 -7.37
N HIS A 329 -8.09 1.05 -6.85
CA HIS A 329 -9.31 0.24 -6.68
C HIS A 329 -9.93 -0.22 -7.98
N MET A 330 -9.78 0.57 -9.05
CA MET A 330 -10.15 0.18 -10.41
C MET A 330 -9.18 -0.83 -11.04
N LYS A 331 -8.05 -1.15 -10.38
CA LYS A 331 -6.96 -2.00 -10.89
C LYS A 331 -6.25 -1.45 -12.13
N GLU A 332 -6.32 -0.14 -12.32
CA GLU A 332 -5.68 0.55 -13.45
C GLU A 332 -4.25 1.01 -13.11
N LEU A 333 -3.96 1.21 -11.82
CA LEU A 333 -2.70 1.74 -11.30
C LEU A 333 -2.24 0.87 -10.13
N PRO A 334 -0.98 0.39 -10.09
CA PRO A 334 -0.42 -0.17 -8.87
C PRO A 334 -0.25 0.92 -7.79
N LEU A 335 -0.37 0.55 -6.52
CA LEU A 335 -0.12 1.50 -5.43
C LEU A 335 1.38 1.60 -5.16
N PHE A 336 1.91 2.81 -5.15
CA PHE A 336 3.34 3.07 -4.90
C PHE A 336 3.55 3.29 -3.41
N ILE A 337 4.37 2.45 -2.80
CA ILE A 337 4.59 2.43 -1.36
C ILE A 337 6.07 2.65 -1.10
N GLU A 338 6.39 3.67 -0.32
CA GLU A 338 7.74 3.86 0.20
C GLU A 338 8.00 2.87 1.33
N THR A 339 9.06 2.08 1.17
CA THR A 339 9.50 1.09 2.14
C THR A 339 10.69 1.63 2.92
N THR A 340 10.64 1.49 4.24
CA THR A 340 11.73 1.76 5.17
C THR A 340 11.94 0.53 6.05
N GLU A 341 13.10 0.43 6.71
CA GLU A 341 13.34 -0.67 7.66
C GLU A 341 12.26 -0.73 8.76
N SER A 342 11.65 0.40 9.12
CA SER A 342 10.64 0.48 10.16
C SER A 342 9.23 0.04 9.74
N ASN A 343 8.94 -0.09 8.45
CA ASN A 343 7.58 -0.41 7.96
C ASN A 343 7.48 -1.73 7.17
N GLY A 344 8.57 -2.47 7.00
CA GLY A 344 8.61 -3.74 6.24
C GLY A 344 7.56 -4.75 6.71
N GLU A 345 7.51 -5.04 8.02
CA GLU A 345 6.57 -6.00 8.61
C GLU A 345 5.09 -5.59 8.41
N LEU A 346 4.80 -4.28 8.50
CA LEU A 346 3.45 -3.77 8.23
C LEU A 346 3.08 -3.99 6.76
N ILE A 347 3.99 -3.65 5.85
CA ILE A 347 3.76 -3.78 4.41
C ILE A 347 3.51 -5.23 4.06
N GLU A 348 4.37 -6.16 4.47
CA GLU A 348 4.20 -7.61 4.24
C GLU A 348 2.79 -8.08 4.63
N LYS A 349 2.40 -7.89 5.90
CA LYS A 349 1.08 -8.28 6.44
C LYS A 349 -0.08 -7.70 5.65
N VAL A 350 0.03 -6.45 5.23
CA VAL A 350 -1.04 -5.74 4.53
C VAL A 350 -1.15 -6.18 3.07
N LEU A 351 -0.03 -6.47 2.40
CA LEU A 351 -0.02 -6.94 1.01
C LEU A 351 -0.62 -8.34 0.87
N GLU A 352 -0.42 -9.22 1.85
CA GLU A 352 -1.06 -10.55 1.89
C GLU A 352 -2.59 -10.47 1.79
N LEU A 353 -3.21 -9.43 2.37
CA LEU A 353 -4.67 -9.21 2.28
C LEU A 353 -5.16 -9.05 0.84
N CYS A 354 -4.28 -8.60 -0.06
CA CYS A 354 -4.60 -8.27 -1.44
C CYS A 354 -3.96 -9.21 -2.47
N GLN A 355 -3.42 -10.36 -2.04
CA GLN A 355 -2.76 -11.36 -2.90
C GLN A 355 -3.59 -11.68 -4.16
N GLY A 356 -2.98 -11.49 -5.34
CA GLY A 356 -3.61 -11.72 -6.65
C GLY A 356 -4.74 -10.76 -7.03
N LYS A 357 -5.13 -9.82 -6.14
CA LYS A 357 -6.29 -8.93 -6.34
C LYS A 357 -5.89 -7.48 -6.63
N ARG A 358 -4.73 -7.02 -6.16
CA ARG A 358 -4.21 -5.66 -6.34
C ARG A 358 -2.71 -5.70 -6.62
N LYS A 359 -2.21 -4.64 -7.26
CA LYS A 359 -0.81 -4.51 -7.69
C LYS A 359 -0.14 -3.39 -6.91
N PHE A 360 1.16 -3.56 -6.63
CA PHE A 360 1.95 -2.66 -5.81
C PHE A 360 3.34 -2.44 -6.40
N ILE A 361 3.88 -1.23 -6.19
CA ILE A 361 5.28 -0.91 -6.46
C ILE A 361 5.90 -0.50 -5.13
N LEU A 362 6.87 -1.29 -4.67
CA LEU A 362 7.62 -1.01 -3.45
C LEU A 362 8.89 -0.21 -3.81
N ILE A 363 9.02 0.96 -3.22
CA ILE A 363 10.13 1.89 -3.45
C ILE A 363 11.02 1.92 -2.21
N GLY A 364 12.24 1.41 -2.32
CA GLY A 364 13.23 1.55 -1.27
C GLY A 364 14.48 0.72 -1.50
N GLU A 365 15.44 0.89 -0.61
CA GLU A 365 16.68 0.14 -0.63
C GLU A 365 16.55 -1.14 0.20
N ASN A 366 17.27 -2.20 -0.20
CA ASN A 366 17.41 -3.44 0.56
C ASN A 366 16.10 -4.15 0.95
N ILE A 367 15.06 -4.04 0.12
CA ILE A 367 13.82 -4.81 0.28
C ILE A 367 14.13 -6.32 0.15
N ASP A 368 13.88 -7.08 1.21
CA ASP A 368 14.04 -8.54 1.20
C ASP A 368 12.84 -9.20 0.51
N VAL A 369 13.09 -9.82 -0.64
CA VAL A 369 12.04 -10.45 -1.44
C VAL A 369 11.49 -11.70 -0.76
N THR A 370 12.25 -12.30 0.15
CA THR A 370 11.85 -13.54 0.83
C THR A 370 10.70 -13.34 1.81
N GLU A 371 10.46 -12.10 2.26
CA GLU A 371 9.31 -11.71 3.09
C GLU A 371 7.99 -11.85 2.31
N PHE A 372 8.00 -11.72 0.98
CA PHE A 372 6.77 -11.77 0.17
C PHE A 372 6.42 -13.16 -0.33
N SER A 373 6.63 -14.19 0.50
CA SER A 373 6.41 -15.58 0.13
C SER A 373 4.94 -15.83 -0.26
N GLY A 374 4.70 -16.29 -1.48
CA GLY A 374 3.36 -16.51 -2.04
C GLY A 374 2.83 -15.38 -2.94
N LEU A 375 3.50 -14.23 -2.99
CA LEU A 375 3.20 -13.17 -3.94
C LEU A 375 4.08 -13.31 -5.19
N SER A 376 3.54 -12.96 -6.36
CA SER A 376 4.36 -12.84 -7.57
C SER A 376 5.14 -11.53 -7.53
N VAL A 377 6.48 -11.61 -7.57
CA VAL A 377 7.36 -10.44 -7.45
C VAL A 377 8.17 -10.22 -8.72
N PHE A 378 8.24 -8.96 -9.18
CA PHE A 378 9.17 -8.50 -10.20
C PHE A 378 10.25 -7.62 -9.58
N GLN A 379 11.41 -8.21 -9.31
CA GLN A 379 12.59 -7.54 -8.80
C GLN A 379 13.60 -7.26 -9.92
N ASN A 380 13.72 -8.18 -10.87
CA ASN A 380 14.68 -8.09 -11.96
C ASN A 380 14.23 -8.89 -13.20
N LEU A 381 14.94 -8.77 -14.31
CA LEU A 381 14.57 -9.42 -15.57
C LEU A 381 14.60 -10.97 -15.51
N ALA A 382 15.23 -11.58 -14.49
CA ALA A 382 15.18 -13.03 -14.31
C ALA A 382 13.80 -13.52 -13.86
N ASP A 383 12.97 -12.64 -13.28
CA ASP A 383 11.61 -12.97 -12.85
C ASP A 383 10.61 -13.01 -14.03
N LEU A 384 11.02 -12.53 -15.21
CA LEU A 384 10.17 -12.48 -16.38
C LEU A 384 10.06 -13.84 -17.07
N ASN A 385 8.84 -14.23 -17.42
CA ASN A 385 8.63 -15.33 -18.35
C ASN A 385 9.04 -14.90 -19.76
N VAL A 386 10.20 -15.35 -20.23
CA VAL A 386 10.76 -14.99 -21.55
C VAL A 386 9.85 -15.41 -22.70
N ASP A 387 8.94 -16.38 -22.48
CA ASP A 387 8.00 -16.79 -23.51
C ASP A 387 6.79 -15.88 -23.68
N ASP A 388 6.52 -15.03 -22.69
CA ASP A 388 5.43 -14.06 -22.76
C ASP A 388 5.64 -13.04 -23.89
N THR A 389 4.53 -12.67 -24.55
CA THR A 389 4.58 -11.78 -25.72
C THR A 389 4.99 -10.36 -25.33
N SER A 390 4.54 -9.88 -24.16
CA SER A 390 4.91 -8.57 -23.65
C SER A 390 6.38 -8.55 -23.23
N CYS A 391 6.89 -9.64 -22.63
CA CYS A 391 8.31 -9.79 -22.31
C CYS A 391 9.19 -9.76 -23.57
N LYS A 392 8.82 -10.54 -24.60
CA LYS A 392 9.53 -10.55 -25.89
C LYS A 392 9.56 -9.16 -26.54
N ALA A 393 8.45 -8.43 -26.46
CA ALA A 393 8.36 -7.05 -26.95
C ALA A 393 9.23 -6.10 -26.12
N LEU A 394 9.18 -6.17 -24.78
CA LEU A 394 10.02 -5.38 -23.90
C LEU A 394 11.51 -5.59 -24.21
N LEU A 395 11.97 -6.83 -24.27
CA LEU A 395 13.38 -7.16 -24.54
C LEU A 395 13.85 -6.70 -25.93
N LYS A 396 12.92 -6.54 -26.89
CA LYS A 396 13.22 -6.05 -28.24
C LYS A 396 13.27 -4.52 -28.31
N GLU A 397 12.34 -3.85 -27.64
CA GLU A 397 12.17 -2.40 -27.73
C GLU A 397 13.10 -1.63 -26.79
N PHE A 398 13.40 -2.19 -25.62
CA PHE A 398 14.35 -1.59 -24.70
C PHE A 398 15.76 -1.85 -25.21
N THR A 399 16.49 -0.78 -25.41
CA THR A 399 17.87 -0.75 -25.90
C THR A 399 18.77 -0.16 -24.84
N VAL A 400 20.03 -0.57 -24.84
CA VAL A 400 21.07 0.08 -24.03
C VAL A 400 22.30 0.35 -24.89
N SER A 401 23.01 1.43 -24.55
CA SER A 401 24.29 1.77 -25.15
C SER A 401 25.41 1.48 -24.17
N LEU A 402 26.39 0.68 -24.57
CA LEU A 402 27.56 0.42 -23.76
C LEU A 402 28.69 1.37 -24.17
N GLN A 403 29.04 2.33 -23.31
CA GLN A 403 30.14 3.29 -23.54
C GLN A 403 29.99 4.11 -24.84
N GLY A 404 28.79 4.62 -25.11
CA GLY A 404 28.47 5.42 -26.31
C GLY A 404 28.57 4.63 -27.62
N ARG A 405 28.62 3.29 -27.55
CA ARG A 405 28.55 2.42 -28.74
C ARG A 405 27.10 2.37 -29.25
N LYS A 406 26.93 1.78 -30.44
CA LYS A 406 25.62 1.52 -31.04
C LYS A 406 24.67 0.89 -30.01
N GLU A 407 23.43 1.36 -29.98
CA GLU A 407 22.36 0.78 -29.18
C GLU A 407 22.16 -0.70 -29.51
N ILE A 408 22.03 -1.52 -28.48
CA ILE A 408 21.79 -2.96 -28.58
C ILE A 408 20.50 -3.28 -27.81
N PRO A 409 19.56 -4.03 -28.41
CA PRO A 409 18.36 -4.52 -27.70
C PRO A 409 18.74 -5.36 -26.48
N LEU A 410 17.96 -5.25 -25.40
CA LEU A 410 18.15 -6.07 -24.20
C LEU A 410 18.19 -7.57 -24.52
N LYS A 411 17.38 -8.04 -25.48
CA LYS A 411 17.36 -9.43 -25.93
C LYS A 411 18.75 -9.94 -26.33
N GLU A 412 19.53 -9.13 -27.04
CA GLU A 412 20.87 -9.53 -27.49
C GLU A 412 21.87 -9.55 -26.33
N ILE A 413 21.73 -8.63 -25.37
CA ILE A 413 22.61 -8.58 -24.18
C ILE A 413 22.38 -9.76 -23.27
N LEU A 414 21.11 -10.14 -23.07
CA LEU A 414 20.75 -11.30 -22.26
C LEU A 414 21.19 -12.63 -22.89
N GLN A 415 21.53 -12.66 -24.18
CA GLN A 415 22.15 -13.83 -24.83
C GLN A 415 23.67 -13.91 -24.56
N ILE A 416 24.30 -12.80 -24.18
CA ILE A 416 25.74 -12.72 -23.92
C ILE A 416 26.04 -13.07 -22.46
N ASP A 417 25.26 -12.54 -21.51
CA ASP A 417 25.47 -12.77 -20.08
C ASP A 417 24.15 -12.89 -19.31
N ASP A 418 23.85 -14.09 -18.82
CA ASP A 418 22.68 -14.36 -17.99
C ASP A 418 22.68 -13.59 -16.66
N LYS A 419 23.85 -13.18 -16.14
CA LYS A 419 23.94 -12.37 -14.92
C LYS A 419 23.28 -11.00 -15.09
N MET A 420 23.20 -10.51 -16.32
CA MET A 420 22.49 -9.25 -16.62
C MET A 420 21.00 -9.35 -16.33
N LYS A 421 20.40 -10.55 -16.37
CA LYS A 421 19.00 -10.74 -15.98
C LYS A 421 18.77 -10.35 -14.52
N GLN A 422 19.69 -10.74 -13.64
CA GLN A 422 19.63 -10.44 -12.21
C GLN A 422 20.02 -8.99 -11.90
N ALA A 423 20.88 -8.38 -12.72
CA ALA A 423 21.35 -7.01 -12.52
C ALA A 423 20.32 -5.94 -12.94
N LEU A 424 19.54 -6.22 -14.00
CA LEU A 424 18.59 -5.26 -14.55
C LEU A 424 17.25 -5.33 -13.81
N THR A 425 16.94 -4.25 -13.09
CA THR A 425 15.74 -4.07 -12.25
C THR A 425 14.70 -3.17 -12.91
N PRO A 426 13.45 -3.12 -12.40
CA PRO A 426 12.43 -2.18 -12.86
C PRO A 426 12.90 -0.72 -12.92
N SER A 427 13.64 -0.24 -11.91
CA SER A 427 14.21 1.12 -11.91
C SER A 427 15.16 1.37 -13.10
N HIS A 428 15.93 0.35 -13.52
CA HIS A 428 16.78 0.49 -14.70
C HIS A 428 15.96 0.63 -15.97
N LEU A 429 14.89 -0.16 -16.11
CA LEU A 429 13.99 -0.07 -17.27
C LEU A 429 13.32 1.29 -17.32
N GLU A 430 12.86 1.81 -16.19
CA GLU A 430 12.23 3.12 -16.18
C GLU A 430 13.22 4.26 -16.50
N ASN A 431 14.48 4.15 -16.05
CA ASN A 431 15.51 5.12 -16.41
C ASN A 431 15.79 5.14 -17.93
N MET A 432 15.60 4.01 -18.61
CA MET A 432 15.65 3.94 -20.08
C MET A 432 14.48 4.68 -20.76
N LEU A 433 13.41 5.02 -20.03
CA LEU A 433 12.28 5.82 -20.54
C LEU A 433 12.51 7.32 -20.39
N ILE A 434 13.17 7.74 -19.31
CA ILE A 434 13.39 9.17 -18.98
C ILE A 434 14.44 9.79 -19.90
N THR A 435 15.41 8.99 -20.35
CA THR A 435 16.48 9.43 -21.24
C THR A 435 15.91 9.71 -22.64
N LYS A 436 15.60 10.98 -22.90
CA LYS A 436 14.94 11.56 -24.10
C LYS A 436 15.51 11.12 -25.48
N ASN A 437 16.63 10.40 -25.51
CA ASN A 437 17.32 9.90 -26.70
C ASN A 437 17.64 8.40 -26.65
N ASN A 438 16.91 7.56 -25.89
CA ASN A 438 17.18 6.11 -25.72
C ASN A 438 18.57 5.76 -25.13
N ASN A 439 19.32 6.74 -24.63
CA ASN A 439 20.66 6.52 -24.12
C ASN A 439 20.62 6.26 -22.61
N LEU A 440 20.69 4.98 -22.21
CA LEU A 440 21.27 4.64 -20.92
C LEU A 440 22.80 4.80 -21.04
N GLU A 441 23.31 6.01 -20.80
CA GLU A 441 24.73 6.18 -20.50
C GLU A 441 24.96 5.62 -19.09
N TRP A 442 25.82 4.61 -18.96
CA TRP A 442 26.04 3.82 -17.75
C TRP A 442 25.96 4.62 -16.44
N VAL A 443 25.02 4.25 -15.57
CA VAL A 443 25.10 4.50 -14.13
C VAL A 443 26.01 3.41 -13.54
N THR A 444 27.30 3.73 -13.52
CA THR A 444 28.34 3.36 -12.56
C THR A 444 28.09 2.13 -11.66
N SER A 445 28.98 1.14 -11.78
CA SER A 445 28.99 -0.14 -11.05
C SER A 445 28.93 0.00 -9.51
N ASN A 446 28.07 -0.80 -8.87
CA ASN A 446 28.00 -1.02 -7.42
C ASN A 446 29.27 -1.71 -6.86
N GLY A 447 30.35 -0.96 -6.68
CA GLY A 447 31.51 -1.42 -5.93
C GLY A 447 32.20 -0.25 -5.23
N SER A 448 32.50 -0.40 -3.93
CA SER A 448 33.33 0.58 -3.23
C SER A 448 34.70 0.69 -3.88
N ILE A 449 35.32 1.87 -3.82
CA ILE A 449 36.68 2.11 -4.34
C ILE A 449 37.72 1.12 -3.77
N ASN A 450 37.44 0.53 -2.59
CA ASN A 450 38.29 -0.48 -1.97
C ASN A 450 38.29 -1.81 -2.74
N THR A 451 37.21 -2.15 -3.45
CA THR A 451 37.13 -3.35 -4.29
C THR A 451 37.98 -3.19 -5.56
N LEU A 452 38.26 -1.97 -6.01
CA LEU A 452 39.14 -1.68 -7.15
C LEU A 452 40.62 -1.54 -6.74
N ARG A 453 40.92 -1.26 -5.47
CA ARG A 453 42.29 -1.13 -4.94
C ARG A 453 43.14 -2.40 -5.09
N LYS A 454 42.51 -3.58 -5.09
CA LYS A 454 43.18 -4.87 -5.32
C LYS A 454 43.64 -5.10 -6.77
N HIS A 455 43.23 -4.22 -7.70
CA HIS A 455 43.67 -4.20 -9.09
C HIS A 455 44.55 -2.98 -9.40
N ARG A 456 45.05 -2.29 -8.36
CA ARG A 456 45.94 -1.14 -8.50
C ARG A 456 47.30 -1.60 -8.99
N PHE A 457 47.69 -1.20 -10.19
CA PHE A 457 49.06 -1.32 -10.67
C PHE A 457 49.99 -0.50 -9.76
N THR A 458 51.12 -1.10 -9.38
CA THR A 458 52.20 -0.41 -8.68
C THR A 458 53.13 0.25 -9.69
N ALA A 459 53.91 1.25 -9.27
CA ALA A 459 54.85 1.95 -10.15
C ALA A 459 55.93 1.01 -10.73
N GLU A 460 56.11 -0.16 -10.12
CA GLU A 460 57.07 -1.20 -10.52
C GLU A 460 56.52 -2.11 -11.64
N ASP A 461 55.20 -2.09 -11.88
CA ASP A 461 54.55 -2.88 -12.93
C ASP A 461 54.63 -2.21 -14.33
N PHE A 462 55.30 -1.06 -14.44
CA PHE A 462 55.38 -0.24 -15.64
C PHE A 462 56.71 -0.43 -16.38
N HIS A 463 56.70 -1.31 -17.39
CA HIS A 463 57.73 -1.32 -18.44
C HIS A 463 57.17 -0.70 -19.72
N GLU A 464 57.86 0.30 -20.25
CA GLU A 464 57.52 1.07 -21.45
C GLU A 464 57.27 0.18 -22.69
N SER A 465 57.90 -1.00 -22.73
CA SER A 465 57.71 -2.00 -23.78
C SER A 465 56.34 -2.71 -23.78
N ARG A 466 55.54 -2.59 -22.71
CA ARG A 466 54.15 -3.10 -22.65
C ARG A 466 53.11 -2.04 -22.97
N ALA A 467 53.42 -0.76 -22.80
CA ALA A 467 52.51 0.35 -23.04
C ALA A 467 52.18 0.55 -24.53
N SER A 468 53.09 0.19 -25.44
CA SER A 468 52.87 0.25 -26.89
C SER A 468 51.98 -0.87 -27.45
N SER A 469 51.65 -1.89 -26.65
CA SER A 469 50.79 -3.02 -27.07
C SER A 469 49.31 -2.87 -26.66
N LEU A 470 48.98 -1.86 -25.84
CA LEU A 470 47.60 -1.61 -25.39
C LEU A 470 46.96 -0.53 -26.28
N SER A 471 46.68 -0.90 -27.53
CA SER A 471 45.91 -0.07 -28.48
C SER A 471 44.40 -0.06 -28.22
N GLU A 472 43.95 -0.70 -27.14
CA GLU A 472 42.57 -0.63 -26.67
C GLU A 472 42.56 -0.51 -25.15
N ASN A 473 42.24 0.67 -24.62
CA ASN A 473 41.75 0.81 -23.25
C ASN A 473 40.89 2.07 -23.13
N LYS A 474 39.58 1.86 -22.99
CA LYS A 474 38.63 2.87 -22.50
C LYS A 474 38.53 2.69 -20.99
N PHE A 475 38.84 3.73 -20.21
CA PHE A 475 38.51 3.77 -18.78
C PHE A 475 37.27 4.63 -18.54
N ASN A 476 36.39 4.14 -17.67
CA ASN A 476 35.25 4.90 -17.14
C ASN A 476 35.66 5.50 -15.78
N ILE A 477 35.43 6.80 -15.60
CA ILE A 477 35.60 7.50 -14.32
C ILE A 477 34.26 7.46 -13.56
N ILE A 478 34.28 7.07 -12.29
CA ILE A 478 33.17 7.21 -11.34
C ILE A 478 33.68 8.04 -10.17
N CYS A 479 32.97 9.10 -9.79
CA CYS A 479 33.28 9.89 -8.60
C CYS A 479 32.01 10.18 -7.80
N GLY A 480 32.04 9.80 -6.52
CA GLY A 480 31.33 10.46 -5.41
C GLY A 480 29.81 10.25 -5.32
N GLU A 481 29.32 10.14 -4.08
CA GLU A 481 27.89 10.17 -3.76
C GLU A 481 27.25 11.48 -4.24
N ALA A 482 26.10 11.38 -4.90
CA ALA A 482 25.33 12.52 -5.37
C ALA A 482 24.56 13.15 -4.19
N GLY A 483 25.21 14.09 -3.52
CA GLY A 483 24.58 15.07 -2.64
C GLY A 483 25.22 16.44 -2.86
N SER A 484 24.48 17.34 -3.50
CA SER A 484 24.76 18.78 -3.76
C SER A 484 25.48 19.18 -5.06
N ASP A 485 24.77 20.01 -5.86
CA ASP A 485 25.23 21.13 -6.70
C ASP A 485 26.54 20.98 -7.52
N VAL A 486 26.72 19.89 -8.26
CA VAL A 486 27.82 19.79 -9.24
C VAL A 486 27.28 19.58 -10.65
N TRP A 487 27.70 20.46 -11.56
CA TRP A 487 27.47 20.33 -12.99
C TRP A 487 28.73 19.76 -13.66
N VAL A 488 28.54 18.76 -14.52
CA VAL A 488 29.64 18.14 -15.28
C VAL A 488 29.58 18.62 -16.72
N ILE A 489 30.64 19.28 -17.18
CA ILE A 489 30.82 19.67 -18.58
C ILE A 489 31.88 18.74 -19.19
N SER A 490 31.53 18.07 -20.28
CA SER A 490 32.47 17.27 -21.07
C SER A 490 33.06 18.14 -22.20
N LEU A 491 34.38 18.19 -22.30
CA LEU A 491 35.09 18.99 -23.30
C LEU A 491 35.99 18.10 -24.16
N ASN A 492 35.92 18.28 -25.48
CA ASN A 492 36.85 17.62 -26.40
C ASN A 492 38.14 18.45 -26.50
N LEU A 493 39.09 18.19 -25.61
CA LEU A 493 40.33 18.97 -25.51
C LEU A 493 41.12 19.03 -26.83
N ARG A 494 41.06 18.00 -27.69
CA ARG A 494 41.74 18.03 -29.00
C ARG A 494 41.30 19.18 -29.89
N GLN A 495 40.03 19.59 -29.81
CA GLN A 495 39.48 20.68 -30.63
C GLN A 495 39.93 22.06 -30.13
N HIS A 496 40.27 22.18 -28.85
CA HIS A 496 40.66 23.45 -28.23
C HIS A 496 42.17 23.58 -27.99
N PHE A 497 42.90 22.47 -28.08
CA PHE A 497 44.31 22.36 -27.73
C PHE A 497 45.22 23.35 -28.47
N SER A 498 44.99 23.54 -29.78
CA SER A 498 45.81 24.45 -30.59
C SER A 498 45.63 25.94 -30.25
N GLN A 499 44.45 26.32 -29.73
CA GLN A 499 44.15 27.69 -29.30
C GLN A 499 44.57 27.92 -27.85
N MET A 500 44.32 26.95 -26.96
CA MET A 500 44.81 26.99 -25.58
C MET A 500 46.34 27.13 -25.49
N LYS A 501 47.07 26.54 -26.45
CA LYS A 501 48.54 26.64 -26.54
C LYS A 501 49.07 28.04 -26.91
N LYS A 502 48.26 28.90 -27.55
CA LYS A 502 48.76 30.15 -28.16
C LYS A 502 48.28 31.42 -27.47
N GLU A 503 47.10 31.43 -26.86
CA GLU A 503 46.43 32.71 -26.53
C GLU A 503 46.05 32.89 -25.06
N TYR A 504 45.89 31.82 -24.29
CA TYR A 504 45.32 31.92 -22.95
C TYR A 504 46.37 31.76 -21.86
N LYS A 505 46.48 32.78 -21.01
CA LYS A 505 47.41 32.90 -19.89
C LYS A 505 46.74 32.62 -18.54
N SER A 506 45.42 32.49 -18.49
CA SER A 506 44.66 32.21 -17.27
C SER A 506 43.51 31.23 -17.51
N CYS A 507 43.05 30.57 -16.43
CA CYS A 507 41.87 29.71 -16.47
C CYS A 507 40.62 30.48 -16.90
N GLU A 508 40.49 31.74 -16.48
CA GLU A 508 39.39 32.61 -16.84
C GLU A 508 39.32 32.83 -18.36
N GLU A 509 40.45 33.01 -19.03
CA GLU A 509 40.52 33.16 -20.49
C GLU A 509 40.16 31.87 -21.23
N VAL A 510 40.57 30.71 -20.71
CA VAL A 510 40.20 29.39 -21.25
C VAL A 510 38.70 29.14 -21.10
N LEU A 511 38.12 29.48 -19.95
CA LEU A 511 36.69 29.33 -19.68
C LEU A 511 35.84 30.27 -20.53
N ASP A 512 36.28 31.52 -20.67
CA ASP A 512 35.66 32.49 -21.56
C ASP A 512 35.71 32.02 -23.02
N HIS A 513 36.83 31.42 -23.44
CA HIS A 513 36.96 30.84 -24.76
C HIS A 513 35.97 29.69 -24.99
N ILE A 514 35.89 28.73 -24.08
CA ILE A 514 34.93 27.60 -24.14
C ILE A 514 33.50 28.14 -24.20
N CYS A 515 33.14 29.06 -23.31
CA CYS A 515 31.80 29.67 -23.29
C CYS A 515 31.50 30.49 -24.56
N ARG A 516 32.50 31.09 -25.21
CA ARG A 516 32.35 31.88 -26.44
C ARG A 516 32.34 31.04 -27.72
N LEU A 517 33.03 29.90 -27.75
CA LEU A 517 33.08 29.03 -28.93
C LEU A 517 31.80 28.20 -29.06
N GLU A 518 31.40 27.54 -27.97
CA GLU A 518 30.17 26.76 -27.92
C GLU A 518 28.95 27.65 -28.21
N SER A 519 29.01 28.93 -27.82
CA SER A 519 27.93 29.90 -28.04
C SER A 519 27.82 30.43 -29.46
N LYS A 520 28.87 30.30 -30.26
CA LYS A 520 28.86 30.71 -31.66
C LYS A 520 28.56 29.54 -32.60
N GLN A 521 28.76 28.31 -32.17
CA GLN A 521 28.56 27.12 -33.00
C GLN A 521 27.18 26.48 -32.84
N HIS A 522 26.45 26.79 -31.76
CA HIS A 522 25.12 26.22 -31.50
C HIS A 522 24.07 27.27 -31.11
N ASN A 523 22.86 27.16 -31.66
CA ASN A 523 21.69 27.88 -31.17
C ASN A 523 21.29 27.26 -29.83
N TYR A 524 21.68 27.92 -28.73
CA TYR A 524 21.33 27.48 -27.39
C TYR A 524 19.83 27.45 -27.16
N SER A 525 19.37 26.43 -26.44
CA SER A 525 18.04 26.44 -25.86
C SER A 525 17.99 27.43 -24.68
N SER A 526 16.78 27.84 -24.28
CA SER A 526 16.60 28.70 -23.10
C SER A 526 17.19 28.09 -21.82
N PHE A 527 17.26 26.76 -21.76
CA PHE A 527 17.91 26.02 -20.68
C PHE A 527 19.43 26.18 -20.70
N ASP A 528 20.07 26.10 -21.88
CA ASP A 528 21.52 26.26 -22.00
C ASP A 528 21.96 27.69 -21.64
N GLU A 529 21.14 28.71 -21.94
CA GLU A 529 21.38 30.09 -21.50
C GLU A 529 21.23 30.26 -19.99
N GLU A 530 20.22 29.62 -19.38
CA GLU A 530 20.02 29.64 -17.93
C GLU A 530 21.19 28.98 -17.18
N ILE A 531 21.62 27.82 -17.67
CA ILE A 531 22.82 27.11 -17.20
C ILE A 531 24.05 28.02 -17.33
N ARG A 532 24.25 28.65 -18.50
CA ARG A 532 25.36 29.60 -18.73
C ARG A 532 25.34 30.76 -17.74
N ASN A 533 24.17 31.32 -17.46
CA ASN A 533 24.00 32.43 -16.53
C ASN A 533 24.33 32.01 -15.09
N ILE A 534 23.88 30.83 -14.68
CA ILE A 534 24.23 30.24 -13.38
C ILE A 534 25.76 30.01 -13.29
N PHE A 535 26.38 29.53 -14.37
CA PHE A 535 27.84 29.34 -14.45
C PHE A 535 28.61 30.67 -14.32
N GLN A 536 28.20 31.70 -15.07
CA GLN A 536 28.82 33.03 -15.02
C GLN A 536 28.71 33.67 -13.63
N GLN A 537 27.59 33.44 -12.92
CA GLN A 537 27.33 33.99 -11.59
C GLN A 537 28.08 33.25 -10.48
N LYS A 538 28.10 31.91 -10.49
CA LYS A 538 28.59 31.13 -9.35
C LYS A 538 30.09 30.86 -9.35
N LYS A 539 30.76 30.85 -10.52
CA LYS A 539 32.24 30.66 -10.69
C LYS A 539 32.88 29.56 -9.80
N LYS A 540 32.15 28.47 -9.51
CA LYS A 540 32.69 27.31 -8.79
C LYS A 540 32.96 26.20 -9.78
N PHE A 541 34.17 25.62 -9.75
CA PHE A 541 34.55 24.51 -10.61
C PHE A 541 35.31 23.43 -9.84
N VAL A 542 35.13 22.19 -10.29
CA VAL A 542 36.03 21.07 -10.04
C VAL A 542 36.40 20.53 -11.42
N VAL A 543 37.68 20.61 -11.78
CA VAL A 543 38.19 20.04 -13.03
C VAL A 543 38.82 18.70 -12.69
N LEU A 544 38.32 17.63 -13.29
CA LEU A 544 38.93 16.30 -13.18
C LEU A 544 39.49 15.92 -14.54
N TRP A 545 40.76 15.52 -14.55
CA TRP A 545 41.54 15.29 -15.75
C TRP A 545 42.21 13.93 -15.66
N ASP A 546 42.08 13.13 -16.72
CA ASP A 546 42.91 11.97 -16.96
C ASP A 546 43.88 12.31 -18.09
N GLY A 547 45.14 12.53 -17.73
CA GLY A 547 46.20 12.96 -18.63
C GLY A 547 47.54 12.43 -18.14
N LEU A 548 47.79 11.16 -18.41
CA LEU A 548 49.10 10.55 -18.14
C LEU A 548 50.15 10.90 -19.21
N ASP A 549 49.73 11.46 -20.35
CA ASP A 549 50.56 11.80 -21.51
C ASP A 549 50.90 13.30 -21.65
N GLU A 550 50.35 14.17 -20.80
CA GLU A 550 50.56 15.64 -20.89
C GLU A 550 51.13 16.27 -19.59
N ARG A 551 51.70 15.45 -18.70
CA ARG A 551 52.19 15.86 -17.37
C ARG A 551 53.22 16.99 -17.32
N MET A 552 53.96 17.27 -18.40
CA MET A 552 55.03 18.27 -18.35
C MET A 552 54.53 19.73 -18.35
N TRP A 553 53.33 20.01 -18.87
CA TRP A 553 52.89 21.40 -19.10
C TRP A 553 51.92 21.92 -18.04
N PHE A 554 51.08 21.05 -17.48
CA PHE A 554 50.10 21.44 -16.47
C PHE A 554 50.73 21.82 -15.11
N ASN A 555 51.95 21.34 -14.85
CA ASN A 555 52.73 21.72 -13.67
C ASN A 555 53.08 23.23 -13.65
N GLY A 556 53.16 23.90 -14.81
CA GLY A 556 53.35 25.35 -14.89
C GLY A 556 52.11 26.12 -14.42
N LEU A 557 50.93 25.69 -14.87
CA LEU A 557 49.63 26.29 -14.52
C LEU A 557 49.26 26.05 -13.04
N LEU A 558 49.54 24.85 -12.50
CA LEU A 558 49.32 24.52 -11.08
C LEU A 558 50.28 25.25 -10.13
N ARG A 559 51.54 25.48 -10.53
CA ARG A 559 52.50 26.23 -9.71
C ARG A 559 52.03 27.65 -9.43
N ASP A 560 51.48 28.34 -10.43
CA ASP A 560 50.94 29.69 -10.29
C ASP A 560 49.66 29.74 -9.42
N LEU A 561 48.87 28.66 -9.42
CA LEU A 561 47.64 28.55 -8.62
C LEU A 561 47.92 28.32 -7.12
N THR A 562 48.96 27.56 -6.76
CA THR A 562 49.35 27.35 -5.36
C THR A 562 50.05 28.55 -4.72
N CYS A 563 50.58 29.49 -5.50
CA CYS A 563 51.37 30.60 -4.96
C CYS A 563 50.52 31.79 -4.45
N LYS A 564 49.20 31.81 -4.70
CA LYS A 564 48.33 32.98 -4.42
C LYS A 564 47.20 32.79 -3.39
N ARG A 565 47.15 31.70 -2.62
CA ARG A 565 46.17 31.54 -1.52
C ARG A 565 46.78 31.10 -0.19
N CYS A 566 47.06 32.12 0.65
CA CYS A 566 47.02 32.14 2.12
C CYS A 566 47.73 31.03 2.93
N TRP A 567 48.93 31.35 3.42
CA TRP A 567 49.31 31.04 4.79
C TRP A 567 48.52 31.97 5.74
N LYS A 568 47.67 31.40 6.60
CA LYS A 568 47.29 31.97 7.90
C LYS A 568 47.83 31.02 8.96
N THR A 569 49.04 31.27 9.42
CA THR A 569 49.57 30.64 10.62
C THR A 569 48.94 31.31 11.84
N ASN A 570 48.11 30.59 12.58
CA ASN A 570 47.74 30.96 13.94
C ASN A 570 49.00 30.81 14.82
N SER A 571 49.51 31.93 15.31
CA SER A 571 50.48 31.99 16.40
C SER A 571 49.80 31.55 17.70
N MET A 572 50.07 30.33 18.17
CA MET A 572 49.94 30.00 19.59
C MET A 572 51.32 30.16 20.23
N SER A 573 51.40 31.14 21.11
CA SER A 573 52.49 31.38 22.05
C SER A 573 52.68 30.17 22.98
N LEU A 574 53.89 29.63 23.03
CA LEU A 574 54.35 28.74 24.09
C LEU A 574 54.52 29.54 25.40
N PRO A 575 54.12 29.01 26.57
CA PRO A 575 54.61 29.51 27.85
C PRO A 575 56.04 29.00 28.05
N SER A 576 56.93 29.95 28.34
CA SER A 576 58.26 29.72 28.88
C SER A 576 58.22 29.28 30.34
N GLN A 577 59.30 28.57 30.74
CA GLN A 577 59.79 28.25 32.10
C GLN A 577 59.26 26.91 32.68
N SER A 578 60.05 26.07 33.35
CA SER A 578 61.33 26.26 34.05
C SER A 578 62.15 24.96 34.17
N LYS A 579 63.47 25.16 34.28
CA LYS A 579 64.54 24.32 34.87
C LYS A 579 64.10 23.11 35.73
N ASN A 580 64.65 21.94 35.42
CA ASN A 580 65.73 21.30 36.18
C ASN A 580 66.57 20.41 35.26
#